data_AF-A0A927BNW3-F1
#
_entry.id   AF-A0A927BNW3-F1
#
_cell.length_a   1.000
_cell.length_b   1.000
_cell.length_c   1.000
_cell.angle_alpha   90.00
_cell.angle_beta   90.00
_cell.angle_gamma   90.00
#
_symmetry.space_group_name_H-M   'P 1'
#
loop_
_entity.id
_entity.type
_entity.pdbx_description
1 polymer ?
#
loop_
_entity_poly.entity_id
_entity_poly.type
_entity_poly.pdbx_seq_one_letter_code
_entity_poly.pdbx_strand_id
1 'polypeptide(L)' 'VVNCRSAGPGQWQVYVHDGERSTGRGATEVARQFGELGVAAVLANNIDREGTGVGFDLELVRAVATSSGLPS' A
#
# COMPACT_ATOMS: atom_id res chain seq x y z
N VAL A 1 4.81 4.76 -6.11
CA VAL A 1 4.88 4.25 -4.72
C VAL A 1 3.62 4.65 -4.01
N VAL A 2 3.02 3.76 -3.23
CA VAL A 2 1.83 4.01 -2.41
C VAL A 2 2.27 3.92 -0.96
N ASN A 3 2.22 5.07 -0.27
CA ASN A 3 2.59 5.15 1.13
C ASN A 3 1.37 4.78 1.99
N CYS A 4 1.58 3.85 2.91
CA CYS A 4 0.54 3.25 3.72
C CYS A 4 0.91 3.30 5.20
N ARG A 5 -0.07 3.49 6.09
CA ARG A 5 0.04 3.21 7.52
C ARG A 5 -0.98 2.17 7.94
N SER A 6 -0.67 1.42 8.99
CA SER A 6 -1.60 0.49 9.63
C SER A 6 -2.82 1.23 10.18
N ALA A 7 -4.00 0.74 9.84
CA ALA A 7 -5.29 1.21 10.38
C ALA A 7 -5.95 0.16 11.29
N GLY A 8 -5.26 -0.96 11.53
CA GLY A 8 -5.75 -2.13 12.27
C GLY A 8 -5.18 -3.43 11.71
N PRO A 9 -5.43 -4.58 12.36
CA PRO A 9 -4.96 -5.87 11.86
C PRO A 9 -5.43 -6.13 10.42
N GLY A 10 -4.48 -6.30 9.50
CA GLY A 10 -4.74 -6.54 8.07
C GLY A 10 -5.36 -5.35 7.33
N GLN A 11 -5.29 -4.13 7.87
CA GLN A 11 -5.87 -2.92 7.26
C GLN A 11 -4.82 -1.82 7.16
N TRP A 12 -4.76 -1.17 6.00
CA TRP A 12 -3.85 -0.06 5.74
C TRP A 12 -4.56 1.07 5.02
N GLN A 13 -4.25 2.30 5.44
CA GLN A 13 -4.77 3.51 4.82
C GLN A 13 -3.67 4.23 4.04
N VAL A 14 -4.02 4.80 2.90
CA VAL A 14 -3.08 5.48 2.00
C VAL A 14 -2.86 6.93 2.43
N TYR A 15 -1.60 7.35 2.43
CA TYR A 15 -1.15 8.69 2.77
C TYR A 15 -0.41 9.34 1.60
N VAL A 16 -0.51 10.66 1.52
CA VAL A 16 0.16 11.54 0.55
C VAL A 16 0.86 12.68 1.29
N HIS A 17 1.56 13.56 0.55
CA HIS A 17 2.40 14.61 1.14
C HIS A 17 3.38 14.02 2.16
N ASP A 18 4.25 13.13 1.69
CA ASP A 18 5.29 12.48 2.50
C ASP A 18 4.76 11.73 3.75
N GLY A 19 3.59 11.12 3.63
CA GLY A 19 3.00 10.34 4.73
C GLY A 19 2.30 11.19 5.80
N GLU A 20 2.14 12.50 5.59
CA GLU A 20 1.50 13.42 6.52
C GLU A 20 -0.03 13.38 6.41
N ARG A 21 -0.57 13.32 5.19
CA ARG A 21 -2.02 13.50 4.95
C ARG A 21 -2.67 12.19 4.54
N SER A 22 -3.63 11.72 5.36
CA SER A 22 -4.48 10.58 5.00
C SER A 22 -5.39 10.93 3.82
N THR A 23 -5.51 10.00 2.88
CA THR A 23 -6.43 10.11 1.74
C THR A 23 -7.85 9.63 2.08
N GLY A 24 -8.03 8.96 3.23
CA GLY A 24 -9.27 8.26 3.57
C GLY A 24 -9.46 6.93 2.84
N ARG A 25 -8.55 6.55 1.93
CA ARG A 25 -8.69 5.36 1.05
C ARG A 25 -7.88 4.17 1.55
N GLY A 26 -8.41 2.96 1.34
CA GLY A 26 -7.72 1.73 1.70
C GLY A 26 -6.60 1.37 0.72
N ALA A 27 -5.52 0.74 1.18
CA ALA A 27 -4.42 0.30 0.31
C ALA A 27 -4.88 -0.68 -0.78
N THR A 28 -5.76 -1.63 -0.44
CA THR A 28 -6.33 -2.60 -1.40
C THR A 28 -7.30 -1.96 -2.40
N GLU A 29 -8.07 -0.97 -1.95
CA GLU A 29 -8.96 -0.17 -2.81
C GLU A 29 -8.16 0.59 -3.88
N VAL A 30 -7.07 1.27 -3.46
CA VAL A 30 -6.16 1.98 -4.36
C VAL A 30 -5.45 1.01 -5.30
N ALA A 31 -5.01 -0.14 -4.79
CA ALA A 31 -4.36 -1.18 -5.59
C ALA A 31 -5.27 -1.69 -6.73
N ARG A 32 -6.54 -1.98 -6.43
CA ARG A 32 -7.53 -2.38 -7.45
C ARG A 32 -7.69 -1.30 -8.52
N GLN A 33 -7.83 -0.04 -8.12
CA GLN A 33 -7.96 1.07 -9.06
C GLN A 33 -6.74 1.18 -9.98
N PHE A 34 -5.54 0.96 -9.46
CA PHE A 34 -4.32 0.97 -10.28
C PHE A 34 -4.25 -0.20 -11.26
N GLY A 35 -4.71 -1.39 -10.86
CA GLY A 35 -4.91 -2.51 -11.78
C GLY A 35 -5.83 -2.14 -12.94
N GLU A 36 -6.98 -1.52 -12.64
CA GLU A 36 -7.96 -1.07 -13.64
C GLU A 36 -7.41 0.01 -14.58
N LEU A 37 -6.51 0.84 -14.09
CA LEU A 37 -5.82 1.86 -14.89
C LEU A 37 -4.67 1.30 -15.73
N GLY A 38 -4.34 0.02 -15.60
CA GLY A 38 -3.29 -0.64 -16.40
C GLY A 38 -1.88 -0.18 -16.06
N VAL A 39 -1.61 0.21 -14.80
CA VAL A 39 -0.24 0.53 -14.39
C VAL A 39 0.65 -0.71 -14.49
N ALA A 40 1.94 -0.51 -14.80
CA ALA A 40 2.87 -1.65 -14.92
C ALA A 40 3.21 -2.29 -13.57
N ALA A 41 3.26 -1.51 -12.48
CA ALA A 41 3.60 -2.00 -11.16
C ALA A 41 3.06 -1.09 -10.06
N VAL A 42 2.79 -1.68 -8.88
CA VAL A 42 2.46 -0.95 -7.65
C VAL A 42 3.49 -1.31 -6.57
N LEU A 43 4.23 -0.30 -6.09
CA LEU A 43 5.12 -0.44 -4.94
C LEU A 43 4.43 0.10 -3.70
N ALA A 44 4.07 -0.77 -2.76
CA ALA A 44 3.51 -0.40 -1.46
C ALA A 44 4.62 -0.22 -0.41
N ASN A 45 4.61 0.90 0.29
CA ASN A 45 5.53 1.22 1.38
C ASN A 45 4.75 1.33 2.70
N ASN A 46 5.19 0.63 3.75
CA ASN A 46 4.63 0.81 5.08
C ASN A 46 5.48 1.84 5.85
N ILE A 47 4.92 3.04 6.03
CA ILE A 47 5.57 4.16 6.72
C ILE A 47 5.88 3.80 8.19
N ASP A 48 5.04 3.00 8.84
CA ASP A 48 5.23 2.62 10.25
C ASP A 48 6.48 1.73 10.46
N ARG A 49 6.98 1.10 9.39
CA ARG A 49 8.18 0.25 9.42
C ARG A 49 9.39 0.93 8.78
N GLU A 50 9.22 2.09 8.15
CA GLU A 50 10.30 2.80 7.47
C GLU A 50 11.39 3.22 8.45
N GLY A 51 12.66 2.92 8.11
CA GLY A 51 13.81 3.24 8.97
C GLY A 51 13.91 2.44 10.29
N THR A 52 12.96 1.55 10.59
CA THR A 52 12.94 0.82 11.88
C THR A 52 13.84 -0.42 11.91
N GLY A 53 14.26 -0.93 10.74
CA GLY A 53 15.07 -2.16 10.63
C GLY A 53 14.30 -3.47 10.86
N VAL A 54 12.97 -3.43 11.07
CA VAL A 54 12.15 -4.63 11.32
C VAL A 54 11.79 -5.43 10.06
N GLY A 55 12.27 -4.97 8.89
CA GLY A 55 12.00 -5.57 7.59
C GLY A 55 10.68 -5.12 6.95
N PHE A 56 10.41 -5.66 5.75
CA PHE A 56 9.24 -5.28 4.95
C PHE A 56 7.92 -5.79 5.53
N ASP A 57 6.84 -5.05 5.27
CA ASP A 57 5.49 -5.51 5.56
C ASP A 57 5.01 -6.47 4.46
N LEU A 58 5.29 -7.76 4.65
CA LEU A 58 4.92 -8.79 3.67
C LEU A 58 3.41 -9.00 3.56
N GLU A 59 2.62 -8.67 4.59
CA GLU A 59 1.17 -8.75 4.51
C GLU A 59 0.61 -7.64 3.63
N LEU A 60 1.10 -6.41 3.81
CA LEU A 60 0.78 -5.29 2.93
C LEU A 60 1.14 -5.61 1.47
N VAL A 61 2.36 -6.11 1.23
CA VAL A 61 2.83 -6.46 -0.13
C VAL A 61 1.91 -7.50 -0.77
N ARG A 62 1.57 -8.58 -0.04
CA ARG A 62 0.63 -9.60 -0.53
C ARG A 62 -0.75 -9.02 -0.82
N ALA A 63 -1.31 -8.25 0.10
CA ALA A 63 -2.63 -7.65 -0.05
C ALA A 63 -2.71 -6.74 -1.28
N VAL A 64 -1.69 -5.91 -1.50
CA VAL A 64 -1.61 -5.01 -2.67
C VAL A 64 -1.41 -5.79 -3.95
N ALA A 65 -0.49 -6.75 -3.99
CA ALA A 65 -0.25 -7.59 -5.17
C ALA A 65 -1.54 -8.30 -5.60
N THR A 66 -2.18 -9.02 -4.68
CA THR A 66 -3.44 -9.74 -4.93
C THR A 66 -4.55 -8.80 -5.39
N SER A 67 -4.72 -7.63 -4.74
CA SER A 67 -5.81 -6.70 -5.07
C SER A 67 -5.60 -5.97 -6.39
N SER A 68 -4.35 -5.76 -6.80
CA SER A 68 -4.03 -5.07 -8.05
C SER A 68 -4.28 -5.92 -9.29
N GLY A 69 -4.25 -7.25 -9.19
CA GLY A 69 -4.39 -8.15 -10.33
C GLY A 69 -3.31 -7.99 -11.40
N LEU A 70 -2.20 -7.32 -11.09
CA LEU A 70 -1.10 -7.12 -12.03
C LEU A 70 -0.31 -8.43 -12.21
N PRO A 71 0.31 -8.63 -13.39
CA PRO A 71 1.17 -9.79 -13.64
C PRO A 71 2.31 -9.88 -12.62
N SER A 72 2.64 -11.11 -12.23
CA SER A 72 3.77 -11.45 -11.35
C SER A 72 5.09 -11.45 -12.09
#